data_AF-A0A845CB24-F1
#
_entry.id   AF-A0A845CB24-F1
#
_cell.length_a   1.000
_cell.length_b   1.000
_cell.length_c   1.000
_cell.angle_alpha   90.00
_cell.angle_beta   90.00
_cell.angle_gamma   90.00
#
_symmetry.space_group_name_H-M   'P 1'
#
loop_
_entity.id
_entity.type
_entity.pdbx_description
1 polymer ?
#
loop_
_entity_poly.entity_id
_entity_poly.type
_entity_poly.pdbx_seq_one_letter_code
_entity_poly.pdbx_strand_id
1 'polypeptide(L)' 'GLDGVFVGSGIFKSGAPAKRAHAIVQAVTHFNDAEVLAEVSEDLGEPMVGINLDTLSEPEKMAHRGW' A
#
# COMPACT_ATOMS: atom_id res chain seq x y z
N GLY A 1 9.98 -8.07 11.83
CA GLY A 1 9.96 -7.40 10.52
C GLY A 1 9.44 -8.36 9.48
N LEU A 2 9.23 -7.90 8.25
CA LEU A 2 8.94 -8.73 7.09
C LEU A 2 10.14 -8.66 6.13
N ASP A 3 10.35 -9.70 5.33
CA ASP A 3 11.46 -9.74 4.34
C ASP A 3 11.16 -8.93 3.08
N GLY A 4 9.90 -8.56 2.87
CA GLY A 4 9.44 -7.78 1.72
C GLY A 4 7.93 -7.59 1.70
N VAL A 5 7.45 -6.89 0.68
CA VAL A 5 6.01 -6.61 0.48
C VAL A 5 5.59 -6.99 -0.94
N PHE A 6 4.35 -7.45 -1.08
CA PHE A 6 3.72 -7.68 -2.38
C PHE A 6 2.66 -6.61 -2.63
N VAL A 7 2.72 -5.97 -3.81
CA VAL A 7 1.76 -4.93 -4.20
C VAL A 7 1.31 -5.13 -5.63
N GLY A 8 0.00 -5.24 -5.83
CA GLY A 8 -0.63 -5.30 -7.16
C GLY A 8 -1.50 -4.07 -7.40
N SER A 9 -2.77 -4.16 -7.00
CA SER A 9 -3.76 -3.10 -7.22
C SER A 9 -3.35 -1.73 -6.69
N GLY A 10 -2.60 -1.69 -5.58
CA GLY A 10 -2.11 -0.44 -4.99
C GLY A 10 -1.25 0.39 -5.93
N ILE A 11 -0.57 -0.24 -6.90
CA ILE A 11 0.20 0.42 -7.95
C ILE A 11 -0.68 0.64 -9.19
N PHE A 12 -1.23 -0.44 -9.76
CA PHE A 12 -1.81 -0.40 -11.10
C PHE A 12 -3.21 0.22 -11.17
N LYS A 13 -3.93 0.33 -10.05
CA LYS A 13 -5.22 1.02 -9.96
C LYS A 13 -5.11 2.42 -9.36
N SER A 14 -3.90 2.98 -9.27
CA SER A 14 -3.67 4.36 -8.82
C SER A 14 -3.66 5.35 -9.98
N GLY A 15 -3.75 6.65 -9.67
CA GLY A 15 -3.69 7.73 -10.66
C GLY A 15 -2.31 7.91 -11.31
N ALA A 16 -1.22 7.50 -10.65
CA ALA A 16 0.14 7.58 -11.16
C ALA A 16 0.96 6.30 -10.88
N PRO A 17 0.68 5.18 -11.59
CA PRO A 17 1.27 3.87 -11.27
C PRO A 17 2.80 3.84 -11.23
N ALA A 18 3.48 4.46 -12.21
CA ALA A 18 4.94 4.44 -12.28
C ALA A 18 5.59 5.19 -11.10
N LYS A 19 5.07 6.37 -10.76
CA LYS A 19 5.55 7.16 -9.62
C LYS A 19 5.32 6.43 -8.31
N ARG A 20 4.14 5.84 -8.13
CA ARG A 20 3.80 5.07 -6.93
C ARG A 20 4.62 3.78 -6.79
N ALA A 21 4.91 3.09 -7.89
CA ALA A 21 5.79 1.93 -7.87
C ALA A 21 7.20 2.30 -7.41
N HIS A 22 7.75 3.39 -7.93
CA HIS A 22 9.06 3.90 -7.51
C HIS A 22 9.08 4.25 -6.02
N ALA A 23 8.07 4.99 -5.55
CA ALA A 23 7.93 5.36 -4.14
C ALA A 23 7.86 4.14 -3.21
N ILE A 24 7.09 3.10 -3.56
CA ILE A 24 6.99 1.88 -2.75
C ILE A 24 8.34 1.16 -2.67
N VAL A 25 9.08 1.06 -3.77
CA VAL A 25 10.42 0.44 -3.75
C VAL A 25 11.38 1.21 -2.86
N GLN A 26 11.38 2.54 -2.94
CA GLN A 26 12.20 3.39 -2.07
C GLN A 26 11.78 3.25 -0.60
N ALA A 27 10.47 3.27 -0.31
CA ALA A 27 9.95 3.15 1.05
C ALA A 27 10.31 1.80 1.70
N VAL A 28 10.29 0.69 0.95
CA VAL A 28 10.71 -0.62 1.46
C VAL A 28 12.21 -0.67 1.71
N THR A 29 13.00 -0.06 0.82
CA THR A 29 14.46 0.00 0.94
C THR A 29 14.89 0.84 2.15
N HIS A 30 14.18 1.94 2.41
CA HIS A 30 14.49 2.93 3.44
C HIS A 30 13.45 2.95 4.57
N PHE A 31 12.86 1.79 4.92
CA PHE A 31 11.70 1.71 5.82
C PHE A 31 11.89 2.30 7.23
N ASN A 32 13.14 2.56 7.63
CA ASN A 32 13.51 3.08 8.94
C ASN A 32 14.01 4.55 8.90
N ASP A 33 13.95 5.19 7.73
CA ASP A 33 14.35 6.58 7.53
C ASP A 33 13.11 7.47 7.34
N ALA A 34 12.77 8.23 8.38
CA ALA A 34 11.56 9.04 8.38
C ALA A 34 11.60 10.18 7.35
N GLU A 35 12.79 10.69 7.00
CA GLU A 35 12.94 11.79 6.04
C GLU A 35 12.67 11.29 4.62
N VAL A 36 13.29 10.17 4.24
CA VAL A 36 13.05 9.55 2.93
C VAL A 36 11.59 9.13 2.80
N LEU A 37 10.99 8.55 3.84
CA LEU A 37 9.59 8.14 3.83
C LEU A 37 8.64 9.32 3.61
N ALA A 38 8.92 10.47 4.22
CA ALA A 38 8.13 11.68 4.00
C ALA A 38 8.24 12.13 2.54
N GLU A 39 9.47 12.27 2.01
CA GLU A 39 9.73 12.72 0.65
C GLU A 39 9.05 11.83 -0.40
N VAL A 40 9.24 10.51 -0.32
CA VAL A 40 8.69 9.58 -1.33
C VAL A 40 7.17 9.42 -1.23
N SER A 41 6.53 9.90 -0.16
CA SER A 41 5.08 9.86 0.02
C SER A 41 4.35 11.03 -0.64
N GLU A 42 5.08 12.01 -1.16
CA GLU A 42 4.52 13.25 -1.74
C GLU A 42 4.06 13.08 -3.19
N ASP A 43 2.95 13.76 -3.53
CA ASP A 43 2.44 13.91 -4.89
C ASP A 43 2.28 12.58 -5.67
N LEU A 44 1.90 11.49 -5.00
CA LEU A 44 1.76 10.16 -5.60
C LEU A 44 0.49 9.98 -6.44
N GLY A 45 -0.33 11.03 -6.56
CA GLY A 45 -1.65 10.99 -7.15
C GLY A 45 -2.62 10.10 -6.38
N GLU A 46 -3.84 9.99 -6.91
CA GLU A 46 -4.94 9.30 -6.23
C GLU A 46 -4.60 7.82 -5.97
N PRO A 47 -4.79 7.33 -4.73
CA PRO A 47 -4.64 5.92 -4.42
C PRO A 47 -5.75 5.09 -5.05
N MET A 48 -5.56 3.76 -5.08
CA MET A 48 -6.68 2.88 -5.37
C MET A 48 -7.78 3.04 -4.31
N VAL A 49 -9.03 2.87 -4.70
CA VAL A 49 -10.15 2.80 -3.75
C VAL A 49 -10.14 1.42 -3.08
N GLY A 50 -10.01 1.40 -1.76
CA GLY A 50 -10.11 0.20 -0.94
C GLY A 50 -11.55 -0.13 -0.57
N ILE A 51 -11.78 -1.36 -0.12
CA ILE A 51 -13.05 -1.80 0.48
C ILE A 51 -12.81 -1.96 1.98
N ASN A 52 -13.68 -1.37 2.80
CA ASN A 52 -13.57 -1.47 4.25
C ASN A 52 -13.94 -2.88 4.74
N LEU A 53 -13.20 -3.40 5.72
CA LEU A 53 -13.43 -4.75 6.27
C LEU A 53 -14.84 -4.92 6.85
N ASP A 54 -15.39 -3.87 7.48
CA ASP A 54 -16.73 -3.90 8.09
C ASP A 54 -17.85 -4.07 7.06
N THR A 55 -17.58 -3.76 5.79
CA THR A 55 -18.53 -3.91 4.69
C THR A 55 -18.47 -5.27 4.00
N LEU A 56 -17.46 -6.08 4.33
CA LEU A 56 -17.30 -7.42 3.76
C LEU A 56 -18.22 -8.43 4.46
N SER A 57 -18.82 -9.32 3.68
CA SER A 57 -19.53 -10.47 4.20
C SER A 57 -18.57 -11.52 4.79
N GLU A 58 -19.07 -12.40 5.66
CA GLU A 58 -18.24 -13.45 6.28
C GLU A 58 -17.48 -14.35 5.30
N PRO A 59 -18.04 -14.75 4.13
CA PRO A 59 -17.30 -15.53 3.12
C PRO A 59 -16.18 -14.74 2.41
N GLU A 60 -16.26 -13.41 2.38
CA GLU A 60 -15.25 -12.55 1.73
C GLU A 60 -14.08 -12.25 2.67
N LYS A 61 -14.27 -12.39 3.99
CA LYS A 61 -13.21 -12.23 4.98
C LYS A 61 -12.28 -13.44 4.94
N MET A 62 -11.00 -13.19 4.74
CA MET A 62 -9.97 -14.26 4.76
C MET A 62 -9.65 -14.75 6.18
N ALA A 63 -9.96 -13.96 7.22
CA ALA A 63 -9.75 -14.30 8.62
C ALA A 63 -11.08 -14.26 9.38
N HIS A 64 -11.39 -15.35 10.11
CA HIS A 64 -12.65 -15.50 10.86
C HIS A 64 -12.51 -15.17 12.36
N ARG A 65 -11.30 -14.85 12.86
CA ARG A 65 -11.05 -14.45 14.26
C ARG A 65 -9.96 -13.39 14.33
N GLY A 66 -10.21 -12.33 15.12
CA GLY A 66 -9.27 -11.25 15.42
C GLY A 66 -9.36 -10.03 14.50
N TRP A 67 -8.92 -8.88 15.04
CA TRP A 67 -8.35 -7.77 14.25
C TRP A 67 -6.96 -8.22 13.80
#